data_AF-A0AA40ETT7-F1
#
_entry.id   AF-A0AA40ETT7-F1
#
_cell.length_a   1.000
_cell.length_b   1.000
_cell.length_c   1.000
_cell.angle_alpha   90.00
_cell.angle_beta   90.00
_cell.angle_gamma   90.00
#
_symmetry.space_group_name_H-M   'P 1'
#
loop_
_entity.id
_entity.type
_entity.pdbx_description
1 polymer ?
#
loop_
_entity_poly.entity_id
_entity_poly.type
_entity_poly.pdbx_seq_one_letter_code
_entity_poly.pdbx_strand_id
1 'polypeptide(L)'
;MPDLFSGDPAPNSQVKEDDADIQAGGDGGGFIGMFKLKAVETAKSFMIDMWLARHTEDKILPIIHKVLDAAKEEFADAVGNGGGVYAVGYCIGGRYVLLLGQQREKKGADVEQGEVKEGPWIKAGAVAHATMVSKGDFVGLKAPVSLVNVESDPMFPDEVRVAAEDEMRKGGVEHEVKVYPGVPHGFAVVGQYEDENIKEAQKTAYGQMLKWLQDH
;
A
#
# COMPACT_ATOMS: atom_id res chain seq x y z
N MET A 1 14.94 -7.86 2.09
CA MET A 1 13.92 -7.46 1.11
C MET A 1 14.66 -6.92 -0.10
N PRO A 2 14.38 -7.40 -1.33
CA PRO A 2 15.03 -6.84 -2.51
C PRO A 2 14.63 -5.39 -2.68
N ASP A 3 15.50 -4.63 -3.33
CA ASP A 3 15.25 -3.24 -3.63
C ASP A 3 14.15 -3.12 -4.71
N LEU A 4 12.96 -2.73 -4.27
CA LEU A 4 11.81 -2.49 -5.16
C LEU A 4 11.92 -1.17 -5.93
N PHE A 5 12.84 -0.29 -5.55
CA PHE A 5 12.88 1.11 -5.98
C PHE A 5 14.19 1.47 -6.69
N SER A 6 15.06 0.51 -6.98
CA SER A 6 16.33 0.73 -7.71
C SER A 6 17.21 1.83 -7.09
N GLY A 7 17.26 1.89 -5.76
CA GLY A 7 18.05 2.83 -4.99
C GLY A 7 17.41 4.22 -4.84
N ASP A 8 16.16 4.38 -5.26
CA ASP A 8 15.41 5.64 -5.19
C ASP A 8 14.37 5.58 -4.06
N PRO A 9 14.76 5.88 -2.80
CA PRO A 9 13.83 5.83 -1.69
C PRO A 9 12.77 6.95 -1.78
N ALA A 10 11.60 6.73 -1.20
CA ALA A 10 10.54 7.74 -1.19
C ALA A 10 11.05 9.06 -0.57
N PRO A 11 10.70 10.24 -1.10
CA PRO A 11 11.23 11.53 -0.64
C PRO A 11 11.06 11.79 0.87
N ASN A 12 10.05 11.17 1.48
CA ASN A 12 9.73 11.32 2.90
C ASN A 12 10.49 10.33 3.81
N SER A 13 11.32 9.44 3.26
CA SER A 13 12.00 8.40 4.04
C SER A 13 13.33 8.87 4.64
N GLN A 14 13.84 10.04 4.23
CA GLN A 14 14.96 10.69 4.89
C GLN A 14 14.39 11.74 5.84
N VAL A 15 14.38 11.42 7.14
CA VAL A 15 14.31 12.46 8.18
C VAL A 15 15.58 13.29 8.04
N LYS A 16 15.52 14.37 7.27
CA LYS A 16 16.59 15.37 7.24
C LYS A 16 16.12 16.61 7.98
N GLU A 17 17.09 17.18 8.69
CA GLU A 17 17.06 18.22 9.71
C GLU A 17 16.36 19.54 9.32
N ASP A 18 15.79 19.63 8.11
CA ASP A 18 15.18 20.83 7.55
C ASP A 18 13.89 21.26 8.30
N ASP A 19 13.23 20.35 9.02
CA ASP A 19 12.07 20.70 9.86
C ASP A 19 12.50 21.48 11.13
N ALA A 20 13.78 21.40 11.54
CA ALA A 20 14.30 22.15 12.69
C ALA A 20 14.58 23.62 12.36
N ASP A 21 14.97 23.93 11.12
CA ASP A 21 15.28 25.31 10.70
C ASP A 21 14.03 26.18 10.50
N ILE A 22 12.86 25.58 10.31
CA ILE A 22 11.58 26.33 10.24
C ILE A 22 11.11 26.74 11.65
N GLN A 23 11.47 26.00 12.70
CA GLN A 23 11.15 26.35 14.09
C GLN A 23 12.14 27.34 14.72
N ALA A 24 13.34 27.51 14.14
CA ALA A 24 14.40 28.38 14.68
C ALA A 24 14.40 29.82 14.12
N GLY A 25 13.41 30.20 13.30
CA GLY A 25 13.29 31.55 12.73
C GLY A 25 12.41 32.48 13.56
N GLY A 26 12.97 33.07 14.61
CA GLY A 26 12.32 34.12 15.40
C GLY A 26 11.87 35.33 14.56
N ASP A 27 10.65 35.78 14.84
CA ASP A 27 10.07 37.11 14.66
C ASP A 27 10.36 37.87 13.35
N GLY A 28 9.42 37.78 12.40
CA GLY A 28 9.45 38.58 11.16
C GLY A 28 8.49 38.13 10.05
N GLY A 29 7.18 38.34 10.23
CA GLY A 29 6.19 38.35 9.14
C GLY A 29 5.48 37.03 8.85
N GLY A 30 4.37 36.78 9.56
CA GLY A 30 3.55 35.56 9.45
C GLY A 30 3.08 35.19 8.03
N PHE A 31 3.05 36.14 7.08
CA PHE A 31 2.76 35.85 5.67
C PHE A 31 3.91 35.18 4.92
N ILE A 32 5.16 35.53 5.22
CA ILE A 32 6.35 34.96 4.55
C ILE A 32 6.59 33.54 5.05
N GLY A 33 6.41 33.30 6.35
CA GLY A 33 6.48 31.96 6.95
C GLY A 33 5.43 31.01 6.35
N MET A 34 4.17 31.46 6.27
CA MET A 34 3.09 30.70 5.63
C MET A 34 3.36 30.43 4.14
N PHE A 35 3.89 31.41 3.40
CA PHE A 35 4.23 31.23 1.98
C PHE A 35 5.36 30.21 1.79
N LYS A 36 6.41 30.28 2.62
CA LYS A 36 7.51 29.31 2.60
C LYS A 36 7.02 27.90 2.93
N LEU A 37 6.19 27.74 3.96
CA LEU A 37 5.62 26.45 4.33
C LEU A 37 4.82 25.84 3.17
N LYS A 38 3.92 26.62 2.56
CA LYS A 38 3.14 26.18 1.40
C LYS A 38 4.01 25.82 0.20
N ALA A 39 5.09 26.56 -0.05
CA ALA A 39 6.03 26.25 -1.13
C ALA A 39 6.79 24.94 -0.87
N VAL A 40 7.21 24.70 0.37
CA VAL A 40 7.87 23.45 0.80
C VAL A 40 6.91 22.27 0.70
N GLU A 41 5.68 22.40 1.18
CA GLU A 41 4.64 21.37 1.06
C GLU A 41 4.36 21.04 -0.41
N THR A 42 4.20 22.06 -1.27
CA THR A 42 3.99 21.87 -2.71
C THR A 42 5.17 21.13 -3.36
N ALA A 43 6.40 21.48 -3.00
CA ALA A 43 7.59 20.80 -3.50
C ALA A 43 7.68 19.35 -3.01
N LYS A 44 7.37 19.08 -1.73
CA LYS A 44 7.32 17.72 -1.16
C LYS A 44 6.27 16.86 -1.88
N SER A 45 5.05 17.37 -2.08
CA SER A 45 4.00 16.69 -2.84
C SER A 45 4.43 16.40 -4.28
N PHE A 46 5.01 17.38 -4.99
CA PHE A 46 5.49 17.19 -6.35
C PHE A 46 6.59 16.12 -6.45
N MET A 47 7.52 16.08 -5.49
CA MET A 47 8.55 15.04 -5.44
C MET A 47 7.97 13.65 -5.21
N ILE A 48 6.95 13.52 -4.36
CA ILE A 48 6.24 12.25 -4.14
C ILE A 48 5.52 11.82 -5.42
N ASP A 49 4.80 12.74 -6.09
CA ASP A 49 4.09 12.43 -7.33
C ASP A 49 5.05 11.97 -8.44
N MET A 50 6.18 12.67 -8.60
CA MET A 50 7.24 12.25 -9.52
C MET A 50 7.86 10.90 -9.14
N TRP A 51 7.99 10.62 -7.85
CA TRP A 51 8.48 9.33 -7.37
C TRP A 51 7.48 8.21 -7.68
N LEU A 52 6.20 8.40 -7.39
CA LEU A 52 5.12 7.46 -7.71
C LEU A 52 5.05 7.17 -9.21
N ALA A 53 5.17 8.20 -10.05
CA ALA A 53 5.15 8.06 -11.51
C ALA A 53 6.29 7.18 -12.07
N ARG A 54 7.42 7.09 -11.38
CA ARG A 54 8.58 6.28 -11.80
C ARG A 54 8.47 4.82 -11.37
N HIS A 55 7.59 4.51 -10.42
CA HIS A 55 7.40 3.21 -9.78
C HIS A 55 6.17 2.49 -10.31
N THR A 56 6.25 2.09 -11.58
CA THR A 56 5.15 1.48 -12.33
C THR A 56 5.00 -0.01 -12.05
N GLU A 57 3.79 -0.51 -12.36
CA GLU A 57 3.44 -1.93 -12.26
C GLU A 57 4.45 -2.82 -13.01
N ASP A 58 4.81 -2.45 -14.24
CA ASP A 58 5.76 -3.18 -15.10
C ASP A 58 7.19 -3.27 -14.52
N LYS A 59 7.56 -2.39 -13.60
CA LYS A 59 8.86 -2.43 -12.93
C LYS A 59 8.82 -3.25 -11.65
N ILE A 60 7.78 -3.04 -10.83
CA ILE A 60 7.72 -3.60 -9.49
C ILE A 60 7.18 -5.04 -9.51
N LEU A 61 6.14 -5.35 -10.28
CA LEU A 61 5.54 -6.69 -10.28
C LEU A 61 6.54 -7.79 -10.66
N PRO A 62 7.39 -7.64 -11.70
CA PRO A 62 8.38 -8.68 -12.01
C PRO A 62 9.37 -8.95 -10.88
N ILE A 63 9.71 -7.94 -10.08
CA ILE A 63 10.58 -8.11 -8.91
C ILE A 63 9.83 -8.89 -7.82
N ILE A 64 8.57 -8.53 -7.55
CA ILE A 64 7.72 -9.23 -6.59
C ILE A 64 7.51 -10.69 -7.00
N HIS A 65 7.21 -10.98 -8.27
CA HIS A 65 7.04 -12.36 -8.75
C HIS A 65 8.31 -13.19 -8.54
N LYS A 66 9.49 -12.64 -8.85
CA LYS A 66 10.77 -13.33 -8.55
C LYS A 66 10.93 -13.65 -7.06
N VAL A 67 10.49 -12.76 -6.16
CA VAL A 67 10.50 -13.03 -4.71
C VAL A 67 9.55 -14.15 -4.34
N LEU A 68 8.34 -14.16 -4.92
CA LEU A 68 7.36 -15.20 -4.65
C LEU A 68 7.82 -16.56 -5.16
N ASP A 69 8.44 -16.61 -6.34
CA ASP A 69 9.00 -17.84 -6.90
C ASP A 69 10.16 -18.35 -6.03
N ALA A 70 11.12 -17.48 -5.70
CA ALA A 70 12.21 -17.82 -4.78
C ALA A 70 11.69 -18.27 -3.40
N ALA A 71 10.64 -17.63 -2.87
CA ALA A 71 10.07 -18.03 -1.59
C ALA A 71 9.41 -19.41 -1.64
N LYS A 72 8.74 -19.75 -2.75
CA LYS A 72 8.15 -21.08 -2.97
C LYS A 72 9.22 -22.17 -3.13
N GLU A 73 10.37 -21.84 -3.71
CA GLU A 73 11.48 -22.77 -3.88
C GLU A 73 12.27 -22.97 -2.58
N GLU A 74 12.74 -21.88 -1.97
CA GLU A 74 13.62 -21.91 -0.79
C GLU A 74 12.87 -22.26 0.51
N PHE A 75 11.59 -21.90 0.61
CA PHE A 75 10.77 -22.12 1.80
C PHE A 75 9.53 -22.99 1.50
N ALA A 76 9.68 -23.96 0.59
CA ALA A 76 8.60 -24.84 0.14
C ALA A 76 7.80 -25.45 1.30
N ASP A 77 8.48 -25.93 2.35
CA ASP A 77 7.82 -26.51 3.54
C ASP A 77 6.97 -25.47 4.29
N ALA A 78 7.47 -24.25 4.45
CA ALA A 78 6.74 -23.19 5.14
C ALA A 78 5.54 -22.73 4.31
N VAL A 79 5.71 -22.56 3.00
CA VAL A 79 4.62 -22.19 2.08
C VAL A 79 3.57 -23.30 2.02
N GLY A 80 3.99 -24.56 1.94
CA GLY A 80 3.11 -25.73 1.94
C GLY A 80 2.30 -25.85 3.24
N ASN A 81 2.97 -25.76 4.39
CA ASN A 81 2.31 -25.84 5.70
C ASN A 81 1.39 -24.63 5.97
N GLY A 82 1.76 -23.43 5.49
CA GLY A 82 0.91 -22.23 5.56
C GLY A 82 -0.22 -22.19 4.53
N GLY A 83 -0.24 -23.12 3.57
CA GLY A 83 -1.22 -23.16 2.48
C GLY A 83 -1.03 -22.05 1.43
N GLY A 84 0.08 -21.33 1.44
CA GLY A 84 0.40 -20.28 0.49
C GLY A 84 1.24 -19.15 1.07
N VAL A 85 1.41 -18.10 0.26
CA VAL A 85 2.14 -16.88 0.64
C VAL A 85 1.14 -15.81 1.08
N TYR A 86 1.44 -15.11 2.16
CA TYR A 86 0.65 -13.98 2.65
C TYR A 86 1.38 -12.68 2.32
N ALA A 87 0.63 -11.60 2.06
CA ALA A 87 1.22 -10.32 1.72
C ALA A 87 0.69 -9.17 2.57
N VAL A 88 1.59 -8.27 2.95
CA VAL A 88 1.26 -7.02 3.64
C VAL A 88 1.84 -5.87 2.85
N GLY A 89 1.01 -4.86 2.57
CA GLY A 89 1.36 -3.72 1.74
C GLY A 89 1.04 -2.40 2.42
N TYR A 90 2.02 -1.50 2.47
CA TYR A 90 1.87 -0.15 3.02
C TYR A 90 2.02 0.87 1.88
N CYS A 91 1.19 1.92 1.88
CA CYS A 91 1.25 2.98 0.86
C CYS A 91 1.22 2.36 -0.56
N ILE A 92 2.23 2.61 -1.39
CA ILE A 92 2.32 2.08 -2.75
C ILE A 92 2.27 0.54 -2.77
N GLY A 93 2.81 -0.12 -1.74
CA GLY A 93 2.79 -1.56 -1.61
C GLY A 93 1.38 -2.12 -1.44
N GLY A 94 0.43 -1.32 -0.95
CA GLY A 94 -0.97 -1.71 -0.81
C GLY A 94 -1.62 -2.08 -2.13
N ARG A 95 -1.36 -1.30 -3.20
CA ARG A 95 -1.84 -1.63 -4.55
C ARG A 95 -1.32 -2.98 -5.01
N TYR A 96 -0.05 -3.28 -4.77
CA TYR A 96 0.55 -4.55 -5.20
C TYR A 96 -0.03 -5.76 -4.48
N VAL A 97 -0.45 -5.65 -3.22
CA VAL A 97 -1.20 -6.72 -2.55
C VAL A 97 -2.51 -7.02 -3.29
N LEU A 98 -3.24 -5.99 -3.71
CA LEU A 98 -4.47 -6.16 -4.49
C LEU A 98 -4.19 -6.85 -5.83
N LEU A 99 -3.18 -6.37 -6.57
CA LEU A 99 -2.75 -6.96 -7.85
C LEU A 99 -2.38 -8.44 -7.71
N LEU A 100 -1.63 -8.81 -6.67
CA LEU A 100 -1.27 -10.21 -6.39
C LEU A 100 -2.48 -11.06 -5.99
N GLY A 101 -3.48 -10.45 -5.35
CA GLY A 101 -4.72 -11.12 -4.96
C GLY A 101 -5.69 -11.36 -6.12
N GLN A 102 -5.43 -10.80 -7.30
CA GLN A 102 -6.28 -10.99 -8.48
C GLN A 102 -6.02 -12.34 -9.16
N GLN A 103 -7.08 -12.89 -9.74
CA GLN A 103 -7.01 -13.91 -10.77
C GLN A 103 -7.30 -13.24 -12.12
N ARG A 104 -6.30 -13.24 -13.01
CA ARG A 104 -6.40 -12.62 -14.34
C ARG A 104 -6.35 -13.70 -15.43
N GLU A 105 -7.05 -13.46 -16.51
CA GLU A 105 -6.90 -14.25 -17.73
C GLU A 105 -5.72 -13.67 -18.53
N LYS A 106 -4.69 -14.50 -18.75
CA LYS A 106 -3.61 -14.16 -19.66
C LYS A 106 -3.97 -14.73 -21.02
N LYS A 107 -4.01 -13.87 -22.04
CA LYS A 107 -4.02 -14.36 -23.43
C LYS A 107 -2.69 -15.07 -23.65
N GLY A 108 -2.73 -16.34 -24.04
CA GLY A 108 -1.55 -17.10 -24.40
C GLY A 108 -0.71 -16.31 -25.41
N ALA A 109 0.62 -16.34 -25.26
CA ALA A 109 1.52 -15.68 -26.20
C ALA A 109 1.36 -16.23 -27.63
N ASP A 110 0.85 -17.45 -27.74
CA ASP A 110 0.48 -18.13 -28.97
C ASP A 110 -1.03 -18.39 -29.01
N VAL A 111 -1.65 -18.16 -30.17
CA VAL A 111 -3.10 -18.29 -30.43
C VAL A 111 -3.64 -19.71 -30.16
N GLU A 112 -2.74 -20.70 -30.05
CA GLU A 112 -3.05 -22.11 -29.79
C GLU A 112 -3.07 -22.48 -28.29
N GLN A 113 -2.53 -21.63 -27.42
CA GLN A 113 -2.63 -21.82 -25.97
C GLN A 113 -3.86 -21.07 -25.47
N GLY A 114 -4.94 -21.82 -25.17
CA GLY A 114 -6.17 -21.28 -24.60
C GLY A 114 -5.95 -20.42 -23.36
N GLU A 115 -6.99 -19.74 -22.89
CA GLU A 115 -6.94 -18.81 -21.76
C GLU A 115 -6.32 -19.46 -20.51
N VAL A 116 -5.13 -19.00 -20.11
CA VAL A 116 -4.48 -19.46 -18.87
C VAL A 116 -4.85 -18.47 -17.76
N LYS A 117 -5.48 -19.00 -16.70
CA LYS A 117 -5.74 -18.23 -15.49
C LYS A 117 -4.46 -18.09 -14.68
N GLU A 118 -4.07 -16.86 -14.39
CA GLU A 118 -2.89 -16.49 -13.62
C GLU A 118 -3.34 -15.91 -12.29
N GLY A 119 -2.77 -16.40 -11.19
CA GLY A 119 -3.14 -16.01 -9.82
C GLY A 119 -4.43 -16.65 -9.27
N PRO A 120 -4.82 -16.31 -8.02
CA PRO A 120 -4.13 -15.39 -7.12
C PRO A 120 -2.75 -15.93 -6.67
N TRP A 121 -1.82 -15.02 -6.43
CA TRP A 121 -0.45 -15.33 -6.03
C TRP A 121 -0.25 -15.40 -4.53
N ILE A 122 -1.22 -14.86 -3.79
CA ILE A 122 -1.24 -14.81 -2.34
C ILE A 122 -2.48 -15.53 -1.82
N LYS A 123 -2.36 -16.09 -0.62
CA LYS A 123 -3.46 -16.72 0.10
C LYS A 123 -4.37 -15.69 0.75
N ALA A 124 -3.81 -14.68 1.40
CA ALA A 124 -4.54 -13.55 1.98
C ALA A 124 -3.63 -12.30 2.01
N GLY A 125 -4.25 -11.12 2.01
CA GLY A 125 -3.59 -9.82 1.99
C GLY A 125 -4.01 -8.90 3.13
N ALA A 126 -3.08 -8.07 3.61
CA ALA A 126 -3.39 -6.93 4.46
C ALA A 126 -2.84 -5.65 3.83
N VAL A 127 -3.65 -4.60 3.78
CA VAL A 127 -3.36 -3.35 3.08
C VAL A 127 -3.50 -2.18 4.04
N ALA A 128 -2.46 -1.38 4.18
CA ALA A 128 -2.46 -0.19 5.00
C ALA A 128 -2.24 1.07 4.17
N HIS A 129 -3.19 2.01 4.29
CA HIS A 129 -3.18 3.34 3.70
C HIS A 129 -2.68 3.34 2.25
N ALA A 130 -3.32 2.54 1.41
CA ALA A 130 -2.86 2.35 0.03
C ALA A 130 -2.86 3.67 -0.76
N THR A 131 -1.99 3.76 -1.76
CA THR A 131 -2.03 4.83 -2.77
C THR A 131 -1.99 4.23 -4.17
N MET A 132 -2.31 5.04 -5.18
CA MET A 132 -2.41 4.64 -6.59
C MET A 132 -3.46 3.55 -6.85
N VAL A 133 -4.40 3.35 -5.93
CA VAL A 133 -5.45 2.35 -6.06
C VAL A 133 -6.60 2.94 -6.87
N SER A 134 -7.09 2.14 -7.82
CA SER A 134 -8.22 2.42 -8.68
C SER A 134 -9.30 1.35 -8.50
N LYS A 135 -10.49 1.62 -9.02
CA LYS A 135 -11.59 0.63 -9.04
C LYS A 135 -11.18 -0.66 -9.77
N GLY A 136 -10.31 -0.56 -10.77
CA GLY A 136 -9.81 -1.70 -11.54
C GLY A 136 -8.93 -2.66 -10.73
N ASP A 137 -8.29 -2.19 -9.66
CA ASP A 137 -7.45 -3.03 -8.80
C ASP A 137 -8.26 -4.01 -7.93
N PHE A 138 -9.60 -3.91 -7.92
CA PHE A 138 -10.50 -4.87 -7.26
C PHE A 138 -11.18 -5.85 -8.22
N VAL A 139 -11.13 -5.57 -9.53
CA VAL A 139 -11.72 -6.45 -10.54
C VAL A 139 -10.93 -7.75 -10.60
N GLY A 140 -11.64 -8.88 -10.46
CA GLY A 140 -11.00 -10.20 -10.47
C GLY A 140 -10.22 -10.52 -9.19
N LEU A 141 -10.33 -9.71 -8.13
CA LEU A 141 -9.79 -10.05 -6.81
C LEU A 141 -10.40 -11.38 -6.32
N LYS A 142 -9.55 -12.28 -5.83
CA LYS A 142 -9.94 -13.60 -5.30
C LYS A 142 -9.34 -13.90 -3.94
N ALA A 143 -8.16 -13.36 -3.62
CA ALA A 143 -7.60 -13.49 -2.30
C ALA A 143 -8.36 -12.62 -1.28
N PRO A 144 -8.67 -13.13 -0.08
CA PRO A 144 -9.20 -12.35 1.02
C PRO A 144 -8.28 -11.18 1.40
N VAL A 145 -8.86 -10.00 1.67
CA VAL A 145 -8.08 -8.81 2.05
C VAL A 145 -8.65 -8.03 3.24
N SER A 146 -7.77 -7.56 4.13
CA SER A 146 -8.10 -6.56 5.15
C SER A 146 -7.55 -5.19 4.75
N LEU A 147 -8.40 -4.17 4.75
CA LEU A 147 -8.08 -2.79 4.37
C LEU A 147 -8.10 -1.88 5.62
N VAL A 148 -6.94 -1.33 5.95
CA VAL A 148 -6.72 -0.27 6.94
C VAL A 148 -6.68 1.06 6.20
N ASN A 149 -7.81 1.76 6.17
CA ASN A 149 -8.00 2.99 5.42
C ASN A 149 -8.00 4.22 6.31
N VAL A 150 -7.63 5.37 5.75
CA VAL A 150 -7.64 6.67 6.44
C VAL A 150 -8.90 7.43 6.05
N GLU A 151 -9.53 8.09 7.02
CA GLU A 151 -10.70 8.94 6.77
C GLU A 151 -10.33 10.14 5.88
N SER A 152 -11.16 10.42 4.87
CA SER A 152 -10.97 11.55 3.95
C SER A 152 -9.60 11.58 3.26
N ASP A 153 -9.02 10.42 2.97
CA ASP A 153 -7.70 10.29 2.38
C ASP A 153 -7.71 10.65 0.88
N PRO A 154 -6.99 11.70 0.43
CA PRO A 154 -6.93 12.05 -0.98
C PRO A 154 -6.19 11.00 -1.83
N MET A 155 -5.33 10.17 -1.23
CA MET A 155 -4.56 9.12 -1.92
C MET A 155 -5.38 7.85 -2.16
N PHE A 156 -6.42 7.63 -1.36
CA PHE A 156 -7.41 6.58 -1.55
C PHE A 156 -8.83 7.10 -1.26
N PRO A 157 -9.42 7.84 -2.21
CA PRO A 157 -10.69 8.52 -1.98
C PRO A 157 -11.84 7.56 -1.65
N ASP A 158 -12.80 8.05 -0.85
CA ASP A 158 -13.98 7.29 -0.43
C ASP A 158 -14.78 6.70 -1.60
N GLU A 159 -14.85 7.41 -2.75
CA GLU A 159 -15.51 6.89 -3.94
C GLU A 159 -14.86 5.58 -4.43
N VAL A 160 -13.54 5.49 -4.41
CA VAL A 160 -12.80 4.30 -4.82
C VAL A 160 -12.98 3.20 -3.77
N ARG A 161 -12.91 3.53 -2.48
CA ARG A 161 -13.12 2.58 -1.37
C ARG A 161 -14.53 1.98 -1.38
N VAL A 162 -15.57 2.79 -1.55
CA VAL A 162 -16.96 2.31 -1.61
C VAL A 162 -17.18 1.43 -2.83
N ALA A 163 -16.61 1.81 -3.99
CA ALA A 163 -16.66 0.96 -5.18
C ALA A 163 -15.91 -0.37 -4.99
N ALA A 164 -14.79 -0.34 -4.25
CA ALA A 164 -14.02 -1.53 -3.91
C ALA A 164 -14.82 -2.50 -3.03
N GLU A 165 -15.44 -2.02 -1.96
CA GLU A 165 -16.30 -2.83 -1.09
C GLU A 165 -17.46 -3.47 -1.87
N ASP A 166 -18.09 -2.71 -2.77
CA ASP A 166 -19.16 -3.23 -3.63
C ASP A 166 -18.67 -4.32 -4.59
N GLU A 167 -17.50 -4.12 -5.23
CA GLU A 167 -16.88 -5.10 -6.12
C GLU A 167 -16.49 -6.39 -5.37
N MET A 168 -15.83 -6.27 -4.21
CA MET A 168 -15.45 -7.42 -3.38
C MET A 168 -16.68 -8.21 -2.92
N ARG A 169 -17.75 -7.51 -2.50
CA ARG A 169 -19.01 -8.14 -2.12
C ARG A 169 -19.65 -8.87 -3.30
N LYS A 170 -19.72 -8.26 -4.49
CA LYS A 170 -20.26 -8.90 -5.70
C LYS A 170 -19.42 -10.11 -6.12
N GLY A 171 -18.10 -10.01 -5.98
CA GLY A 171 -17.16 -11.08 -6.29
C GLY A 171 -17.12 -12.23 -5.27
N GLY A 172 -17.80 -12.09 -4.14
CA GLY A 172 -17.77 -13.06 -3.04
C GLY A 172 -16.39 -13.14 -2.35
N VAL A 173 -15.61 -12.07 -2.40
CA VAL A 173 -14.29 -11.99 -1.76
C VAL A 173 -14.49 -11.68 -0.29
N GLU A 174 -13.91 -12.50 0.58
CA GLU A 174 -13.90 -12.22 2.02
C GLU A 174 -13.05 -10.97 2.28
N HIS A 175 -13.61 -9.98 3.00
CA HIS A 175 -12.93 -8.72 3.22
C HIS A 175 -13.27 -8.11 4.59
N GLU A 176 -12.30 -7.40 5.15
CA GLU A 176 -12.49 -6.51 6.29
C GLU A 176 -12.08 -5.10 5.87
N VAL A 177 -12.92 -4.11 6.14
CA VAL A 177 -12.59 -2.70 5.88
C VAL A 177 -12.78 -1.90 7.15
N LYS A 178 -11.73 -1.19 7.57
CA LYS A 178 -11.79 -0.21 8.66
C LYS A 178 -11.26 1.13 8.20
N VAL A 179 -11.97 2.18 8.58
CA VAL A 179 -11.60 3.57 8.32
C VAL A 179 -11.18 4.20 9.65
N TYR A 180 -9.98 4.73 9.69
CA TYR A 180 -9.37 5.33 10.87
C TYR A 180 -9.52 6.86 10.78
N PRO A 181 -10.28 7.49 11.70
CA PRO A 181 -10.47 8.93 11.72
C PRO A 181 -9.29 9.64 12.39
N GLY A 182 -9.05 10.90 12.00
CA GLY A 182 -8.08 11.78 12.67
C GLY A 182 -6.61 11.33 12.58
N VAL A 183 -6.27 10.46 11.62
CA VAL A 183 -4.90 10.00 11.40
C VAL A 183 -4.40 10.42 10.01
N PRO A 184 -3.10 10.65 9.83
CA PRO A 184 -2.52 10.97 8.53
C PRO A 184 -2.40 9.73 7.62
N HIS A 185 -2.19 9.93 6.32
CA HIS A 185 -2.03 8.84 5.34
C HIS A 185 -1.04 7.76 5.82
N GLY A 186 0.19 8.14 6.18
CA GLY A 186 1.21 7.18 6.62
C GLY A 186 1.04 6.66 8.06
N PHE A 187 -0.13 6.78 8.70
CA PHE A 187 -0.24 6.54 10.14
C PHE A 187 0.18 5.14 10.55
N ALA A 188 -0.04 4.10 9.74
CA ALA A 188 0.23 2.71 10.15
C ALA A 188 1.72 2.35 10.21
N VAL A 189 2.62 3.24 9.80
CA VAL A 189 4.08 3.03 9.89
C VAL A 189 4.57 3.31 11.31
N VAL A 190 4.97 2.27 12.02
CA VAL A 190 5.42 2.35 13.43
C VAL A 190 6.59 3.31 13.59
N GLY A 191 6.53 4.13 14.65
CA GLY A 191 7.64 5.00 15.06
C GLY A 191 7.69 6.37 14.38
N GLN A 192 6.72 6.69 13.52
CA GLN A 192 6.71 7.95 12.76
C GLN A 192 6.00 9.13 13.47
N TYR A 193 5.24 8.89 14.55
CA TYR A 193 4.41 9.92 15.18
C TYR A 193 4.57 9.96 16.69
N GLU A 194 4.59 11.17 17.26
CA GLU A 194 4.61 11.40 18.71
C GLU A 194 3.21 11.47 19.32
N ASP A 195 2.18 11.79 18.54
CA ASP A 195 0.80 11.86 19.00
C ASP A 195 0.31 10.48 19.49
N GLU A 196 -0.10 10.40 20.75
CA GLU A 196 -0.55 9.15 21.38
C GLU A 196 -1.81 8.58 20.73
N ASN A 197 -2.72 9.41 20.20
CA ASN A 197 -3.90 8.92 19.48
C ASN A 197 -3.47 8.20 18.20
N ILE A 198 -2.47 8.73 17.49
CA ILE A 198 -1.92 8.09 16.29
C ILE A 198 -1.22 6.77 16.67
N LYS A 199 -0.47 6.74 17.78
CA LYS A 199 0.17 5.51 18.29
C LYS A 199 -0.86 4.44 18.68
N GLU A 200 -2.01 4.83 19.24
CA GLU A 200 -3.10 3.90 19.53
C GLU A 200 -3.79 3.38 18.26
N ALA A 201 -4.02 4.25 17.29
CA ALA A 201 -4.54 3.86 15.98
C ALA A 201 -3.59 2.89 15.26
N GLN A 202 -2.26 3.12 15.34
CA GLN A 202 -1.23 2.20 14.85
C GLN A 202 -1.33 0.81 15.47
N LYS A 203 -1.41 0.72 16.81
CA LYS A 203 -1.55 -0.56 17.51
C LYS A 203 -2.82 -1.29 17.07
N THR A 204 -3.91 -0.55 16.89
CA THR A 204 -5.20 -1.10 16.45
C THR A 204 -5.13 -1.60 15.00
N ALA A 205 -4.52 -0.83 14.10
CA ALA A 205 -4.29 -1.22 12.70
C ALA A 205 -3.37 -2.43 12.58
N TYR A 206 -2.27 -2.47 13.35
CA TYR A 206 -1.40 -3.62 13.42
C TYR A 206 -2.16 -4.87 13.92
N GLY A 207 -2.96 -4.73 14.97
CA GLY A 207 -3.78 -5.81 15.50
C GLY A 207 -4.81 -6.32 14.49
N GLN A 208 -5.45 -5.43 13.72
CA GLN A 208 -6.34 -5.78 12.62
C GLN A 208 -5.63 -6.66 11.59
N MET A 209 -4.50 -6.17 11.05
CA MET A 209 -3.77 -6.89 10.01
C MET A 209 -3.22 -8.22 10.52
N LEU A 210 -2.64 -8.26 11.72
CA LEU A 210 -2.10 -9.48 12.31
C LEU A 210 -3.21 -10.53 12.50
N LYS A 211 -4.35 -10.12 13.06
CA LYS A 211 -5.48 -11.02 13.26
C LYS A 211 -5.97 -11.58 11.93
N TRP A 212 -6.12 -10.73 10.91
CA TRP A 212 -6.54 -11.15 9.57
C TRP A 212 -5.66 -12.26 9.00
N LEU A 213 -4.33 -12.08 9.08
CA LEU A 213 -3.38 -13.06 8.56
C LEU A 213 -3.35 -14.36 9.36
N GLN A 214 -3.63 -14.31 10.66
CA GLN A 214 -3.67 -15.51 11.52
C GLN A 214 -4.94 -16.35 11.32
N ASP A 215 -6.06 -15.71 10.99
CA ASP A 215 -7.34 -16.38 10.78
C ASP A 215 -7.42 -17.13 9.43
N HIS A 216 -6.52 -16.82 8.50
CA HIS A 216 -6.44 -17.42 7.17
C HIS A 216 -5.30 -18.42 7.08
#